data_AF-A0A7X7PBY6-F1
#
_entry.id   AF-A0A7X7PBY6-F1
#
_cell.length_a   1.000
_cell.length_b   1.000
_cell.length_c   1.000
_cell.angle_alpha   90.00
_cell.angle_beta   90.00
_cell.angle_gamma   90.00
#
_symmetry.space_group_name_H-M   'P 1'
#
loop_
_entity.id
_entity.type
_entity.pdbx_description
1 polymer ?
#
loop_
_entity_poly.entity_id
_entity_poly.type
_entity_poly.pdbx_seq_one_letter_code
_entity_poly.pdbx_strand_id
1 'polypeptide(L)'
;MTTKSGIDLSHVDGNTRPQDDLFEHVNGQWLTEYTIPADRAVDGAFRHLYDKAEEDVKNIIIESAESSPPEGTDAHRVGDIYASFMAADDVEAAGLTPIASELAEIADAADKVALAATLARLERTGVGGAVAMYVNTDAKDSSRYLAYFTQSGLGLPDESYYRDDEYAETREKYVAHLGRMFGLANLDYSADTVMALETKLAAG
;
A
#
# COMPACT_ATOMS: atom_id res chain seq x y z
N MET A 1 5.89 12.36 45.36
CA MET A 1 6.13 11.90 43.97
C MET A 1 6.12 13.13 43.09
N THR A 2 7.24 13.46 42.45
CA THR A 2 7.30 14.54 41.46
C THR A 2 6.59 14.07 40.19
N THR A 3 5.62 14.86 39.73
CA THR A 3 4.89 14.64 38.47
C THR A 3 5.84 14.80 37.28
N LYS A 4 5.81 13.83 36.35
CA LYS A 4 6.48 13.97 35.05
C LYS A 4 5.63 14.86 34.16
N SER A 5 6.26 15.79 33.43
CA SER A 5 5.57 16.76 32.56
C SER A 5 4.91 16.14 31.33
N GLY A 6 5.35 14.95 30.90
CA GLY A 6 4.96 14.34 29.63
C GLY A 6 5.71 14.90 28.42
N ILE A 7 6.65 15.83 28.63
CA ILE A 7 7.52 16.37 27.58
C ILE A 7 8.90 15.72 27.72
N ASP A 8 9.36 15.11 26.63
CA ASP A 8 10.72 14.63 26.52
C ASP A 8 11.64 15.79 26.17
N LEU A 9 12.62 16.07 27.03
CA LEU A 9 13.61 17.13 26.83
C LEU A 9 14.99 16.57 26.48
N SER A 10 15.11 15.24 26.30
CA SER A 10 16.39 14.60 26.01
C SER A 10 16.92 14.88 24.60
N HIS A 11 16.08 15.40 23.71
CA HIS A 11 16.41 15.67 22.31
C HIS A 11 16.51 17.17 21.95
N VAL A 12 16.47 18.05 22.96
CA VAL A 12 16.49 19.51 22.76
C VAL A 12 17.82 19.97 22.17
N ASP A 13 17.78 20.75 21.09
CA ASP A 13 18.95 21.49 20.62
C ASP A 13 19.03 22.85 21.35
N GLY A 14 20.04 22.97 22.21
CA GLY A 14 20.33 24.20 22.96
C GLY A 14 20.89 25.35 22.12
N ASN A 15 21.32 25.09 20.88
CA ASN A 15 21.87 26.13 20.00
C ASN A 15 20.78 26.84 19.19
N THR A 16 19.65 26.18 18.94
CA THR A 16 18.50 26.76 18.24
C THR A 16 17.56 27.44 19.23
N ARG A 17 17.23 28.71 18.99
CA ARG A 17 16.27 29.44 19.82
C ARG A 17 14.84 28.98 19.48
N PRO A 18 13.98 28.69 20.47
CA PRO A 18 12.61 28.25 20.21
C PRO A 18 11.73 29.33 19.54
N GLN A 19 12.12 30.61 19.58
CA GLN A 19 11.40 31.68 18.87
C GLN A 19 11.75 31.77 17.39
N ASP A 20 12.90 31.21 17.00
CA ASP A 20 13.39 31.22 15.62
C ASP A 20 12.95 29.93 14.91
N ASP A 21 13.09 28.78 15.58
CA ASP A 21 12.55 27.49 15.13
C ASP A 21 12.22 26.59 16.34
N LEU A 22 10.92 26.43 16.63
CA LEU A 22 10.47 25.59 17.73
C LEU A 22 10.65 24.09 17.43
N PHE A 23 10.53 23.68 16.17
CA PHE A 23 10.63 22.27 15.79
C PHE A 23 12.06 21.77 15.97
N GLU A 24 13.03 22.53 15.46
CA GLU A 24 14.45 22.23 15.61
C GLU A 24 14.90 22.37 17.08
N HIS A 25 14.44 23.38 17.81
CA HIS A 25 14.78 23.50 19.25
C HIS A 25 14.35 22.27 20.05
N VAL A 26 13.16 21.72 19.80
CA VAL A 26 12.63 20.59 20.58
C VAL A 26 13.19 19.24 20.09
N ASN A 27 13.43 19.08 18.79
CA ASN A 27 13.75 17.78 18.19
C ASN A 27 15.16 17.69 17.57
N GLY A 28 15.95 18.76 17.58
CA GLY A 28 17.16 18.90 16.77
C GLY A 28 18.20 17.80 17.01
N GLN A 29 18.42 17.38 18.26
CA GLN A 29 19.33 16.27 18.52
C GLN A 29 18.84 14.97 17.86
N TRP A 30 17.53 14.67 17.97
CA TRP A 30 16.95 13.50 17.31
C TRP A 30 17.10 13.58 15.78
N LEU A 31 16.83 14.75 15.18
CA LEU A 31 16.94 14.95 13.72
C LEU A 31 18.37 14.71 13.21
N THR A 32 19.38 15.05 14.02
CA THR A 32 20.79 14.88 13.62
C THR A 32 21.35 13.49 13.88
N GLU A 33 20.92 12.81 14.94
CA GLU A 33 21.51 11.54 15.39
C GLU A 33 20.71 10.32 14.91
N TYR A 34 19.40 10.47 14.70
CA TYR A 34 18.54 9.37 14.33
C TYR A 34 18.73 9.00 12.85
N THR A 35 18.99 7.72 12.61
CA THR A 35 19.06 7.16 11.26
C THR A 35 17.77 6.42 10.97
N ILE A 36 17.06 6.84 9.90
CA ILE A 36 15.87 6.14 9.43
C ILE A 36 16.26 4.70 9.05
N PRO A 37 15.60 3.67 9.62
CA PRO A 37 15.85 2.28 9.25
C PRO A 37 15.70 2.02 7.75
N ALA A 38 16.51 1.13 7.20
CA ALA A 38 16.60 0.91 5.74
C ALA A 38 15.32 0.35 5.09
N ASP A 39 14.42 -0.21 5.89
CA ASP A 39 13.11 -0.73 5.47
C ASP A 39 12.02 0.35 5.43
N ARG A 40 12.35 1.63 5.69
CA ARG A 40 11.37 2.71 5.86
C ARG A 40 11.80 3.98 5.14
N ALA A 41 10.80 4.74 4.67
CA ALA A 41 11.02 6.06 4.08
C ALA A 41 10.82 7.22 5.07
N VAL A 42 10.09 6.98 6.18
CA VAL A 42 9.75 7.99 7.19
C VAL A 42 9.74 7.32 8.57
N ASP A 43 10.22 8.04 9.59
CA ASP A 43 10.14 7.62 10.99
C ASP A 43 9.84 8.80 11.92
N GLY A 44 9.57 8.52 13.19
CA GLY A 44 9.24 9.48 14.23
C GLY A 44 8.21 8.93 15.21
N ALA A 45 7.60 9.82 15.99
CA ALA A 45 6.68 9.42 17.07
C ALA A 45 5.53 8.50 16.61
N PHE A 46 4.91 8.78 15.46
CA PHE A 46 3.83 7.95 14.93
C PHE A 46 4.30 6.56 14.52
N ARG A 47 5.49 6.44 13.92
CA ARG A 47 6.03 5.14 13.51
C ARG A 47 6.46 4.31 14.73
N HIS A 48 7.03 4.95 15.76
CA HIS A 48 7.32 4.26 17.03
C HIS A 48 6.06 3.64 17.66
N LEU A 49 4.95 4.39 17.68
CA LEU A 49 3.67 3.85 18.17
C LEU A 49 3.12 2.76 17.26
N TYR A 50 3.27 2.90 15.94
CA TYR A 50 2.88 1.88 14.98
C TYR A 50 3.64 0.57 15.21
N ASP A 51 4.97 0.61 15.36
CA ASP A 51 5.81 -0.57 15.61
C ASP A 51 5.36 -1.32 16.86
N LYS A 52 5.14 -0.57 17.95
CA LYS A 52 4.65 -1.17 19.18
C LYS A 52 3.28 -1.84 18.98
N ALA A 53 2.37 -1.17 18.27
CA ALA A 53 1.04 -1.73 18.00
C ALA A 53 1.12 -2.97 17.10
N GLU A 54 2.03 -2.98 16.11
CA GLU A 54 2.29 -4.11 15.23
C GLU A 54 2.81 -5.33 16.02
N GLU A 55 3.76 -5.12 16.94
CA GLU A 55 4.24 -6.17 17.85
C GLU A 55 3.13 -6.71 18.75
N ASP A 56 2.34 -5.83 19.37
CA ASP A 56 1.24 -6.23 20.26
C ASP A 56 0.16 -7.02 19.47
N VAL A 57 -0.19 -6.58 18.25
CA VAL A 57 -1.13 -7.30 17.36
C VAL A 57 -0.57 -8.66 16.94
N LYS A 58 0.71 -8.73 16.56
CA LYS A 58 1.36 -10.00 16.22
C LYS A 58 1.29 -11.00 17.38
N ASN A 59 1.56 -10.55 18.60
CA ASN A 59 1.47 -11.41 19.78
C ASN A 59 0.04 -11.92 19.99
N ILE A 60 -0.96 -11.05 19.86
CA ILE A 60 -2.39 -11.44 19.94
C ILE A 60 -2.74 -12.50 18.89
N ILE A 61 -2.27 -12.34 17.65
CA ILE A 61 -2.50 -13.31 16.56
C ILE A 61 -1.90 -14.68 16.92
N ILE A 62 -0.65 -14.70 17.38
CA ILE A 62 0.06 -15.92 17.75
C ILE A 62 -0.62 -16.61 18.92
N GLU A 63 -0.88 -15.89 20.02
CA GLU A 63 -1.55 -16.44 21.21
C GLU A 63 -2.95 -16.96 20.88
N SER A 64 -3.70 -16.22 20.04
CA SER A 64 -5.02 -16.64 19.59
C SER A 64 -4.95 -17.92 18.77
N ALA A 65 -3.97 -18.07 17.87
CA ALA A 65 -3.79 -19.28 17.08
C ALA A 65 -3.38 -20.49 17.94
N GLU A 66 -2.47 -20.29 18.89
CA GLU A 66 -2.00 -21.32 19.83
C GLU A 66 -3.12 -21.84 20.74
N SER A 67 -4.14 -21.02 21.02
CA SER A 67 -5.32 -21.44 21.77
C SER A 67 -6.19 -22.50 21.08
N SER A 68 -5.85 -22.89 19.84
CA SER A 68 -6.59 -23.86 19.03
C SER A 68 -8.07 -23.50 18.89
N PRO A 69 -8.38 -22.29 18.37
CA PRO A 69 -9.74 -21.81 18.26
C PRO A 69 -10.55 -22.70 17.32
N PRO A 70 -11.86 -22.90 17.57
CA PRO A 70 -12.70 -23.70 16.70
C PRO A 70 -12.70 -23.19 15.26
N GLU A 71 -12.73 -24.12 14.31
CA GLU A 71 -12.82 -23.82 12.88
C GLU A 71 -14.03 -22.91 12.58
N GLY A 72 -13.85 -21.95 11.67
CA GLY A 72 -14.89 -21.00 11.28
C GLY A 72 -15.06 -19.78 12.21
N THR A 73 -14.35 -19.73 13.34
CA THR A 73 -14.26 -18.52 14.18
C THR A 73 -13.30 -17.50 13.59
N ASP A 74 -13.47 -16.22 13.93
CA ASP A 74 -12.56 -15.16 13.49
C ASP A 74 -11.13 -15.37 14.03
N ALA A 75 -11.00 -15.88 15.26
CA ALA A 75 -9.73 -16.27 15.84
C ALA A 75 -8.97 -17.31 14.99
N HIS A 76 -9.69 -18.31 14.47
CA HIS A 76 -9.11 -19.32 13.58
C HIS A 76 -8.70 -18.70 12.23
N ARG A 77 -9.59 -17.93 11.60
CA ARG A 77 -9.32 -17.27 10.31
C ARG A 77 -8.11 -16.34 10.35
N VAL A 78 -7.97 -15.55 11.42
CA VAL A 78 -6.84 -14.64 11.59
C VAL A 78 -5.53 -15.42 11.72
N GLY A 79 -5.54 -16.52 12.48
CA GLY A 79 -4.39 -17.42 12.58
C GLY A 79 -3.99 -18.01 11.23
N ASP A 80 -4.96 -18.52 10.46
CA ASP A 80 -4.71 -19.11 9.13
C ASP A 80 -4.21 -18.09 8.11
N ILE A 81 -4.77 -16.88 8.09
CA ILE A 81 -4.30 -15.80 7.20
C ILE A 81 -2.84 -15.45 7.54
N TYR A 82 -2.52 -15.30 8.81
CA TYR A 82 -1.15 -15.01 9.22
C TYR A 82 -0.20 -16.16 8.87
N ALA A 83 -0.58 -17.40 9.17
CA ALA A 83 0.23 -18.58 8.85
C ALA A 83 0.46 -18.72 7.33
N SER A 84 -0.57 -18.50 6.51
CA SER A 84 -0.44 -18.58 5.05
C SER A 84 0.48 -17.50 4.48
N PHE A 85 0.49 -16.29 5.06
CA PHE A 85 1.43 -15.24 4.66
C PHE A 85 2.87 -15.54 5.11
N MET A 86 3.05 -16.13 6.28
CA MET A 86 4.38 -16.45 6.82
C MET A 86 5.04 -17.70 6.19
N ALA A 87 4.27 -18.52 5.46
CA ALA A 87 4.74 -19.72 4.80
C ALA A 87 5.50 -19.42 3.49
N ALA A 88 6.62 -18.69 3.60
CA ALA A 88 7.39 -18.20 2.45
C ALA A 88 7.86 -19.33 1.50
N ASP A 89 8.24 -20.49 2.03
CA ASP A 89 8.67 -21.65 1.23
C ASP A 89 7.51 -22.20 0.37
N ASP A 90 6.29 -22.23 0.92
CA ASP A 90 5.10 -22.68 0.19
C ASP A 90 4.70 -21.67 -0.89
N VAL A 91 4.82 -20.37 -0.60
CA VAL A 91 4.60 -19.28 -1.57
C VAL A 91 5.60 -19.38 -2.73
N GLU A 92 6.88 -19.56 -2.42
CA GLU A 92 7.93 -19.73 -3.44
C GLU A 92 7.68 -20.99 -4.28
N ALA A 93 7.32 -22.11 -3.66
CA ALA A 93 7.01 -23.35 -4.35
C ALA A 93 5.77 -23.24 -5.26
N ALA A 94 4.77 -22.43 -4.88
CA ALA A 94 3.58 -22.21 -5.69
C ALA A 94 3.87 -21.40 -6.97
N GLY A 95 4.87 -20.52 -6.93
CA GLY A 95 5.26 -19.65 -8.05
C GLY A 95 4.08 -18.85 -8.60
N LEU A 96 3.93 -18.83 -9.93
CA LEU A 96 2.85 -18.09 -10.61
C LEU A 96 1.51 -18.84 -10.66
N THR A 97 1.45 -20.08 -10.15
CA THR A 97 0.25 -20.92 -10.24
C THR A 97 -1.01 -20.23 -9.71
N PRO A 98 -0.99 -19.52 -8.56
CA PRO A 98 -2.19 -18.91 -7.99
C PRO A 98 -2.84 -17.83 -8.86
N ILE A 99 -2.09 -17.14 -9.72
CA ILE A 99 -2.59 -16.04 -10.57
C ILE A 99 -2.80 -16.45 -12.03
N ALA A 100 -2.43 -17.67 -12.40
CA ALA A 100 -2.41 -18.12 -13.80
C ALA A 100 -3.79 -18.05 -14.48
N SER A 101 -4.87 -18.37 -13.76
CA SER A 101 -6.24 -18.31 -14.32
C SER A 101 -6.71 -16.87 -14.56
N GLU A 102 -6.37 -15.94 -13.68
CA GLU A 102 -6.72 -14.52 -13.83
C GLU A 102 -5.97 -13.91 -15.02
N LEU A 103 -4.69 -14.24 -15.19
CA LEU A 103 -3.91 -13.82 -16.35
C LEU A 103 -4.46 -14.39 -17.67
N ALA A 104 -4.87 -15.66 -17.66
CA ALA A 104 -5.50 -16.29 -18.82
C ALA A 104 -6.83 -15.62 -19.19
N GLU A 105 -7.66 -15.30 -18.18
CA GLU A 105 -8.94 -14.61 -18.39
C GLU A 105 -8.76 -13.24 -19.07
N ILE A 106 -7.72 -12.49 -18.69
CA ILE A 106 -7.36 -11.22 -19.32
C ILE A 106 -6.92 -11.45 -20.78
N ALA A 107 -6.07 -12.45 -21.02
CA ALA A 107 -5.54 -12.75 -22.35
C ALA A 107 -6.62 -13.23 -23.33
N ASP A 108 -7.62 -13.97 -22.82
CA ASP A 108 -8.71 -14.55 -23.61
C ASP A 108 -9.84 -13.54 -23.92
N ALA A 109 -9.77 -12.32 -23.40
CA ALA A 109 -10.76 -11.28 -23.67
C ALA A 109 -10.70 -10.82 -25.14
N ALA A 110 -11.58 -11.39 -25.97
CA ALA A 110 -11.58 -11.20 -27.42
C ALA A 110 -11.94 -9.79 -27.90
N ASP A 111 -12.61 -8.99 -27.06
CA ASP A 111 -13.03 -7.64 -27.38
C ASP A 111 -13.18 -6.77 -26.12
N LYS A 112 -13.53 -5.50 -26.33
CA LYS A 112 -13.67 -4.51 -25.24
C LYS A 112 -14.79 -4.85 -24.25
N VAL A 113 -15.86 -5.51 -24.70
CA VAL A 113 -16.98 -5.90 -23.83
C VAL A 113 -16.55 -7.05 -22.94
N ALA A 114 -15.88 -8.06 -23.51
CA ALA A 114 -15.28 -9.16 -22.76
C ALA A 114 -14.22 -8.66 -21.77
N LEU A 115 -13.39 -7.69 -22.19
CA LEU A 115 -12.38 -7.08 -21.32
C LEU A 115 -13.04 -6.32 -20.16
N ALA A 116 -14.07 -5.51 -20.41
CA ALA A 116 -14.80 -4.80 -19.35
C ALA A 116 -15.44 -5.78 -18.34
N ALA A 117 -15.99 -6.90 -18.83
CA ALA A 117 -16.55 -7.93 -17.95
C ALA A 117 -15.47 -8.64 -17.12
N THR A 118 -14.28 -8.84 -17.68
CA THR A 118 -13.11 -9.41 -16.99
C THR A 118 -12.61 -8.47 -15.90
N LEU A 119 -12.41 -7.18 -16.23
CA LEU A 119 -12.03 -6.16 -15.25
C LEU A 119 -13.02 -6.11 -14.08
N ALA A 120 -14.34 -6.14 -14.35
CA ALA A 120 -15.35 -6.15 -13.29
C ALA A 120 -15.27 -7.38 -12.37
N ARG A 121 -14.85 -8.55 -12.88
CA ARG A 121 -14.66 -9.75 -12.06
C ARG A 121 -13.40 -9.65 -11.21
N LEU A 122 -12.32 -9.12 -11.75
CA LEU A 122 -11.06 -8.90 -11.04
C LEU A 122 -11.17 -7.79 -9.98
N GLU A 123 -11.91 -6.72 -10.26
CA GLU A 123 -12.21 -5.68 -9.26
C GLU A 123 -12.95 -6.25 -8.04
N ARG A 124 -13.80 -7.25 -8.24
CA ARG A 124 -14.50 -7.93 -7.14
C ARG A 124 -13.55 -8.73 -6.24
N THR A 125 -12.40 -9.18 -6.75
CA THR A 125 -11.36 -9.88 -5.99
C THR A 125 -10.22 -8.97 -5.52
N GLY A 126 -10.34 -7.65 -5.74
CA GLY A 126 -9.43 -6.64 -5.20
C GLY A 126 -8.39 -6.12 -6.19
N VAL A 127 -8.44 -6.51 -7.46
CA VAL A 127 -7.55 -5.95 -8.50
C VAL A 127 -8.06 -4.57 -8.92
N GLY A 128 -7.20 -3.56 -8.90
CA GLY A 128 -7.57 -2.21 -9.33
C GLY A 128 -7.91 -2.13 -10.83
N GLY A 129 -8.97 -1.39 -11.16
CA GLY A 129 -9.35 -1.10 -12.55
C GLY A 129 -9.21 0.37 -12.93
N ALA A 130 -9.69 0.73 -14.11
CA ALA A 130 -9.65 2.11 -14.64
C ALA A 130 -10.63 3.06 -13.93
N VAL A 131 -11.64 2.52 -13.24
CA VAL A 131 -12.59 3.26 -12.41
C VAL A 131 -12.69 2.54 -11.09
N ALA A 132 -12.57 3.26 -9.98
CA ALA A 132 -12.79 2.68 -8.66
C ALA A 132 -14.24 2.92 -8.22
N MET A 133 -14.87 1.89 -7.67
CA MET A 133 -16.21 1.98 -7.09
C MET A 133 -16.13 1.81 -5.58
N TYR A 134 -16.84 2.65 -4.83
CA TYR A 134 -17.05 2.45 -3.40
C TYR A 134 -18.49 2.82 -3.01
N VAL A 135 -18.94 2.31 -1.87
CA VAL A 135 -20.26 2.64 -1.32
C VAL A 135 -20.07 3.60 -0.15
N ASN A 136 -20.76 4.73 -0.19
CA ASN A 136 -20.77 5.70 0.89
C ASN A 136 -22.16 6.34 1.02
N THR A 137 -22.38 7.11 2.07
CA THR A 137 -23.62 7.86 2.26
C THR A 137 -23.81 8.88 1.14
N ASP A 138 -25.05 9.15 0.75
CA ASP A 138 -25.35 10.22 -0.20
C ASP A 138 -25.00 11.57 0.44
N ALA A 139 -24.14 12.35 -0.24
CA ALA A 139 -23.73 13.67 0.23
C ALA A 139 -24.90 14.65 0.41
N LYS A 140 -26.06 14.39 -0.23
CA LYS A 140 -27.29 15.18 -0.10
C LYS A 140 -28.36 14.54 0.80
N ASP A 141 -28.19 13.27 1.19
CA ASP A 141 -29.10 12.54 2.07
C ASP A 141 -28.35 11.45 2.85
N SER A 142 -27.85 11.79 4.03
CA SER A 142 -27.02 10.87 4.83
C SER A 142 -27.78 9.65 5.37
N SER A 143 -29.08 9.51 5.11
CA SER A 143 -29.88 8.34 5.51
C SER A 143 -29.84 7.18 4.51
N ARG A 144 -29.26 7.38 3.31
CA ARG A 144 -29.12 6.35 2.28
C ARG A 144 -27.69 6.24 1.75
N TYR A 145 -27.40 5.09 1.16
CA TYR A 145 -26.14 4.84 0.47
C TYR A 145 -26.27 5.01 -1.05
N LEU A 146 -25.16 5.38 -1.69
CA LEU A 146 -24.99 5.37 -3.13
C LEU A 146 -23.68 4.69 -3.50
N ALA A 147 -23.63 4.13 -4.71
CA ALA A 147 -22.37 3.79 -5.35
C ALA A 147 -21.72 5.07 -5.89
N TYR A 148 -20.47 5.28 -5.52
CA TYR A 148 -19.62 6.34 -6.02
C TYR A 148 -18.60 5.75 -6.98
N PHE A 149 -18.37 6.44 -8.10
CA PHE A 149 -17.31 6.13 -9.04
C PHE A 149 -16.28 7.24 -9.01
N THR A 150 -15.00 6.88 -8.94
CA THR A 150 -13.88 7.81 -8.93
C THR A 150 -12.80 7.37 -9.91
N GLN A 151 -11.94 8.32 -10.30
CA GLN A 151 -10.77 8.06 -11.12
C GLN A 151 -9.84 7.02 -10.47
N SER A 152 -9.24 6.16 -11.30
CA SER A 152 -8.35 5.07 -10.93
C SER A 152 -7.45 4.72 -12.13
N GLY A 153 -6.69 3.64 -12.03
CA GLY A 153 -5.97 3.03 -13.16
C GLY A 153 -4.57 3.58 -13.41
N LEU A 154 -3.99 4.28 -12.42
CA LEU A 154 -2.60 4.72 -12.44
C LEU A 154 -1.75 3.81 -11.54
N GLY A 155 -0.56 3.43 -12.00
CA GLY A 155 0.42 2.71 -11.19
C GLY A 155 1.41 3.61 -10.44
N LEU A 156 1.45 4.92 -10.75
CA LEU A 156 2.20 5.92 -9.99
C LEU A 156 1.27 6.70 -9.02
N PRO A 157 1.82 7.33 -7.97
CA PRO A 157 1.03 7.85 -6.85
C PRO A 157 -0.01 8.92 -7.21
N ASP A 158 0.20 9.70 -8.28
CA ASP A 158 -0.61 10.87 -8.62
C ASP A 158 -0.48 11.21 -10.11
N GLU A 159 -1.41 11.98 -10.69
CA GLU A 159 -1.33 12.35 -12.10
C GLU A 159 -0.11 13.22 -12.43
N SER A 160 0.36 14.02 -11.47
CA SER A 160 1.56 14.87 -11.61
C SER A 160 2.80 14.06 -11.99
N TYR A 161 2.92 12.80 -11.53
CA TYR A 161 4.04 11.91 -11.85
C TYR A 161 4.16 11.62 -13.34
N TYR A 162 3.07 11.76 -14.11
CA TYR A 162 3.07 11.50 -15.55
C TYR A 162 3.39 12.75 -16.39
N ARG A 163 3.43 13.95 -15.78
CA ARG A 163 3.58 15.22 -16.51
C ARG A 163 4.74 16.09 -16.03
N ASP A 164 5.02 16.14 -14.73
CA ASP A 164 5.96 17.12 -14.19
C ASP A 164 7.41 16.62 -14.34
N ASP A 165 8.32 17.53 -14.71
CA ASP A 165 9.71 17.18 -15.08
C ASP A 165 10.50 16.60 -13.90
N GLU A 166 10.17 16.99 -12.65
CA GLU A 166 10.82 16.48 -11.45
C GLU A 166 10.67 14.95 -11.27
N TYR A 167 9.66 14.34 -11.89
CA TYR A 167 9.39 12.91 -11.83
C TYR A 167 9.91 12.12 -13.04
N ALA A 168 10.69 12.74 -13.94
CA ALA A 168 11.21 12.07 -15.14
C ALA A 168 11.98 10.78 -14.82
N GLU A 169 12.86 10.82 -13.82
CA GLU A 169 13.62 9.64 -13.38
C GLU A 169 12.70 8.54 -12.81
N THR A 170 11.65 8.92 -12.07
CA THR A 170 10.65 7.98 -11.55
C THR A 170 9.92 7.28 -12.68
N ARG A 171 9.54 8.00 -13.74
CA ARG A 171 8.88 7.43 -14.93
C ARG A 171 9.77 6.40 -15.63
N GLU A 172 11.06 6.71 -15.82
CA GLU A 172 12.02 5.78 -16.41
C GLU A 172 12.16 4.50 -15.57
N LYS A 173 12.28 4.65 -14.24
CA LYS A 173 12.36 3.51 -13.31
C LYS A 173 11.07 2.69 -13.28
N TYR A 174 9.92 3.33 -13.44
CA TYR A 174 8.62 2.68 -13.48
C TYR A 174 8.46 1.80 -14.72
N VAL A 175 8.78 2.30 -15.91
CA VAL A 175 8.78 1.49 -17.14
C VAL A 175 9.73 0.29 -17.01
N ALA A 176 10.94 0.52 -16.49
CA ALA A 176 11.90 -0.56 -16.26
C ALA A 176 11.37 -1.58 -15.21
N HIS A 177 10.65 -1.13 -14.19
CA HIS A 177 10.02 -2.00 -13.20
C HIS A 177 8.93 -2.86 -13.82
N LEU A 178 8.02 -2.28 -14.61
CA LEU A 178 6.99 -3.03 -15.34
C LEU A 178 7.60 -4.11 -16.25
N GLY A 179 8.66 -3.77 -16.99
CA GLY A 179 9.39 -4.74 -17.82
C GLY A 179 9.95 -5.92 -17.02
N ARG A 180 10.51 -5.66 -15.82
CA ARG A 180 10.97 -6.73 -14.91
C ARG A 180 9.80 -7.58 -14.40
N MET A 181 8.68 -6.97 -14.03
CA MET A 181 7.50 -7.69 -13.55
C MET A 181 6.90 -8.58 -14.64
N PHE A 182 6.81 -8.09 -15.89
CA PHE A 182 6.40 -8.91 -17.02
C PHE A 182 7.36 -10.07 -17.28
N GLY A 183 8.67 -9.84 -17.18
CA GLY A 183 9.67 -10.91 -17.27
C GLY A 183 9.50 -11.99 -16.20
N LEU A 184 9.29 -11.60 -14.95
CA LEU A 184 9.02 -12.54 -13.84
C LEU A 184 7.72 -13.32 -14.04
N ALA A 185 6.70 -12.68 -14.65
CA ALA A 185 5.41 -13.29 -14.94
C ALA A 185 5.39 -14.12 -16.25
N ASN A 186 6.50 -14.18 -17.00
CA ASN A 186 6.58 -14.78 -18.34
C ASN A 186 5.59 -14.18 -19.35
N LEU A 187 5.39 -12.87 -19.29
CA LEU A 187 4.50 -12.13 -20.17
C LEU A 187 5.31 -11.31 -21.19
N ASP A 188 4.93 -11.41 -22.47
CA ASP A 188 5.54 -10.62 -23.55
C ASP A 188 4.67 -9.38 -23.87
N TYR A 189 4.73 -8.39 -22.96
CA TYR A 189 4.01 -7.12 -23.09
C TYR A 189 4.96 -5.92 -23.03
N SER A 190 4.58 -4.85 -23.73
CA SER A 190 5.35 -3.59 -23.72
C SER A 190 4.98 -2.73 -22.52
N ALA A 191 5.97 -2.46 -21.66
CA ALA A 191 5.87 -1.50 -20.56
C ALA A 191 5.60 -0.07 -21.06
N ASP A 192 6.13 0.31 -22.23
CA ASP A 192 5.87 1.62 -22.82
C ASP A 192 4.40 1.79 -23.22
N THR A 193 3.73 0.72 -23.64
CA THR A 193 2.29 0.75 -23.94
C THR A 193 1.47 1.02 -22.69
N VAL A 194 1.83 0.40 -21.56
CA VAL A 194 1.18 0.66 -20.26
C VAL A 194 1.39 2.12 -19.87
N MET A 195 2.62 2.60 -19.90
CA MET A 195 2.95 3.98 -19.56
C MET A 195 2.21 5.00 -20.45
N ALA A 196 2.13 4.73 -21.75
CA ALA A 196 1.40 5.59 -22.69
C ALA A 196 -0.12 5.59 -22.44
N LEU A 197 -0.69 4.48 -21.96
CA LEU A 197 -2.10 4.41 -21.58
C LEU A 197 -2.35 5.16 -20.27
N GLU A 198 -1.55 4.91 -19.24
CA GLU A 198 -1.66 5.57 -17.94
C GLU A 198 -1.46 7.08 -18.06
N THR A 199 -0.52 7.54 -18.90
CA THR A 199 -0.33 8.98 -19.17
C THR A 199 -1.59 9.62 -19.76
N LYS A 200 -2.34 8.90 -20.59
CA LYS A 200 -3.63 9.40 -21.12
C LYS A 200 -4.71 9.41 -20.05
N LEU A 201 -4.74 8.41 -19.16
CA LEU A 201 -5.67 8.39 -18.03
C LEU A 201 -5.38 9.55 -17.06
N ALA A 202 -4.11 9.81 -16.77
CA ALA A 202 -3.66 10.89 -15.91
C ALA A 202 -4.03 12.28 -16.44
N ALA A 203 -4.21 12.44 -17.76
CA ALA A 203 -4.55 13.73 -18.37
C ALA A 203 -6.04 14.13 -18.23
N GLY A 204 -6.92 13.19 -17.87
CA GLY A 204 -8.38 13.39 -17.79
C GLY A 204 -9.10 13.25 -19.12
#